data_AF-A0A7X3PN84-F1
#
_entry.id   AF-A0A7X3PN84-F1
#
_cell.length_a   1.000
_cell.length_b   1.000
_cell.length_c   1.000
_cell.angle_alpha   90.00
_cell.angle_beta   90.00
_cell.angle_gamma   90.00
#
_symmetry.space_group_name_H-M   'P 1'
#
loop_
_entity.id
_entity.type
_entity.pdbx_description
1 polymer ?
#
loop_
_entity_poly.entity_id
_entity_poly.type
_entity_poly.pdbx_seq_one_letter_code
_entity_poly.pdbx_strand_id
1 'polypeptide(L)'
;MNEQLLSVAPKLGFYTSDEVSLSAGVLYMRIEDDAGGMAFVVGTKGSPDKSFTCGIGLGYIAEEGEDVDFAEHPVLLLGGNIRLSESMSIVSENWLITGGDFKLDQQPLGLALRFLGTKIAVDAGVIIVGEVLKEGFPIPWLSFVYNFDD
;
A
#
# COMPACT_ATOMS: atom_id res chain seq x y z
N MET A 1 29.95 0.37 7.50
CA MET A 1 28.78 0.32 8.40
C MET A 1 27.76 -0.61 7.75
N ASN A 2 27.13 -1.49 8.51
CA ASN A 2 26.07 -2.38 8.01
C ASN A 2 24.74 -1.73 8.38
N GLU A 3 24.18 -0.92 7.49
CA GLU A 3 22.83 -0.39 7.62
C GLU A 3 21.84 -1.56 7.43
N GLN A 4 21.27 -2.06 8.52
CA GLN A 4 20.25 -3.11 8.47
C GLN A 4 18.86 -2.48 8.56
N LEU A 5 18.07 -2.64 7.50
CA LEU A 5 16.64 -2.33 7.51
C LEU A 5 15.88 -3.51 8.11
N LEU A 6 15.12 -3.26 9.17
CA LEU A 6 14.11 -4.18 9.69
C LEU A 6 12.73 -3.63 9.35
N SER A 7 11.83 -4.46 8.82
CA SER A 7 10.45 -4.09 8.55
C SER A 7 9.48 -5.19 8.97
N VAL A 8 8.39 -4.81 9.63
CA VAL A 8 7.30 -5.71 10.04
C VAL A 8 5.97 -5.01 9.78
N ALA A 9 5.01 -5.70 9.19
CA ALA A 9 3.71 -5.13 8.84
C ALA A 9 2.54 -6.03 9.31
N PRO A 10 2.30 -6.19 10.63
CA PRO A 10 1.15 -6.96 11.10
C PRO A 10 -0.17 -6.32 10.63
N LYS A 11 -1.11 -7.18 10.21
CA LYS A 11 -2.46 -6.79 9.79
C LYS A 11 -3.49 -7.79 10.28
N LEU A 12 -4.59 -7.28 10.82
CA LEU A 12 -5.75 -8.07 11.23
C LEU A 12 -6.93 -7.75 10.31
N GLY A 13 -7.52 -8.79 9.73
CA GLY A 13 -8.71 -8.70 8.89
C GLY A 13 -9.98 -9.06 9.65
N PHE A 14 -11.03 -8.28 9.43
CA PHE A 14 -12.38 -8.47 9.94
C PHE A 14 -13.34 -8.52 8.74
N TYR A 15 -14.06 -9.63 8.59
CA TYR A 15 -15.07 -9.77 7.55
C TYR A 15 -16.41 -9.35 8.14
N THR A 16 -16.99 -8.27 7.62
CA THR A 16 -18.27 -7.74 8.10
C THR A 16 -19.45 -8.33 7.31
N SER A 17 -19.24 -8.66 6.02
CA SER A 17 -20.16 -9.39 5.16
C SER A 17 -19.42 -10.03 3.97
N ASP A 18 -20.15 -10.77 3.13
CA ASP A 18 -19.58 -11.42 1.92
C ASP A 18 -18.94 -10.44 0.92
N GLU A 19 -19.37 -9.17 0.93
CA GLU A 19 -18.87 -8.13 0.02
C GLU A 19 -18.08 -7.03 0.74
N VAL A 20 -17.99 -7.05 2.07
CA VAL A 20 -17.33 -5.98 2.84
C VAL A 20 -16.32 -6.60 3.80
N SER A 21 -15.07 -6.21 3.61
CA SER A 21 -13.97 -6.52 4.51
C SER A 21 -13.37 -5.22 5.07
N LEU A 22 -12.95 -5.29 6.33
CA LEU A 22 -12.24 -4.24 7.04
C LEU A 22 -10.93 -4.84 7.54
N SER A 23 -9.85 -4.08 7.56
CA SER A 23 -8.64 -4.50 8.25
C SER A 23 -7.92 -3.32 8.86
N ALA A 24 -7.18 -3.59 9.92
CA ALA A 24 -6.31 -2.64 10.57
C ALA A 24 -4.92 -3.24 10.69
N GLY A 25 -3.90 -2.41 10.60
CA GLY A 25 -2.53 -2.86 10.68
C GLY A 25 -1.57 -1.76 11.09
N VAL A 26 -0.35 -2.16 11.31
CA VAL A 26 0.78 -1.27 11.58
C VAL A 26 1.89 -1.68 10.64
N LEU A 27 2.47 -0.73 9.94
CA LEU A 27 3.80 -0.85 9.36
C LEU A 27 4.79 -0.32 10.39
N TYR A 28 5.83 -1.08 10.65
CA TYR A 28 6.99 -0.69 11.44
C TYR A 28 8.23 -0.91 10.60
N MET A 29 9.09 0.11 10.55
CA MET A 29 10.38 0.08 9.89
C MET A 29 11.42 0.67 10.84
N ARG A 30 12.59 0.06 10.87
CA ARG A 30 13.75 0.56 11.61
C ARG A 30 14.98 0.54 10.71
N ILE A 31 15.68 1.66 10.67
CA ILE A 31 16.96 1.83 9.99
C ILE A 31 17.92 2.35 11.05
N GLU A 32 18.94 1.55 11.39
CA GLU A 32 19.85 1.87 12.49
C GLU A 32 19.08 2.13 13.80
N ASP A 33 19.20 3.33 14.36
CA ASP A 33 18.57 3.76 15.62
C ASP A 33 17.22 4.47 15.40
N ASP A 34 16.89 4.82 14.15
CA ASP A 34 15.63 5.46 13.80
C ASP A 34 14.56 4.42 13.49
N ALA A 35 13.41 4.53 14.15
CA ALA A 35 12.25 3.73 13.82
C ALA A 35 11.02 4.60 13.55
N GLY A 36 10.10 4.04 12.77
CA GLY A 36 8.85 4.69 12.46
C GLY A 36 7.97 3.79 11.60
N GLY A 37 6.88 4.35 11.13
CA GLY A 37 6.01 3.62 10.22
C GLY A 37 4.64 4.25 10.12
N MET A 38 3.62 3.41 9.99
CA MET A 38 2.25 3.87 9.78
C MET A 38 1.25 2.93 10.44
N ALA A 39 0.36 3.47 11.27
CA ALA A 39 -0.84 2.76 11.69
C ALA A 39 -1.95 3.04 10.66
N PHE A 40 -2.69 2.02 10.23
CA PHE A 40 -3.68 2.19 9.17
C PHE A 40 -4.93 1.33 9.38
N VAL A 41 -6.01 1.79 8.76
CA VAL A 41 -7.27 1.06 8.59
C VAL A 41 -7.66 1.13 7.12
N VAL A 42 -8.05 -0.02 6.55
CA VAL A 42 -8.51 -0.11 5.16
C VAL A 42 -9.81 -0.92 5.10
N GLY A 43 -10.75 -0.46 4.28
CA GLY A 43 -11.98 -1.15 3.97
C GLY A 43 -12.04 -1.47 2.48
N THR A 44 -12.50 -2.67 2.15
CA THR A 44 -12.72 -3.08 0.77
C THR A 44 -14.17 -3.52 0.60
N LYS A 45 -14.81 -3.00 -0.45
CA LYS A 45 -16.15 -3.39 -0.87
C LYS A 45 -16.12 -4.01 -2.27
N GLY A 46 -16.75 -5.17 -2.43
CA GLY A 46 -16.95 -5.85 -3.71
C GLY A 46 -16.52 -7.31 -3.67
N SER A 47 -16.34 -7.89 -4.86
CA SER A 47 -15.95 -9.28 -5.05
C SER A 47 -14.49 -9.38 -5.52
N PRO A 48 -13.90 -10.59 -5.57
CA PRO A 48 -12.59 -10.81 -6.17
C PRO A 48 -12.46 -10.36 -7.65
N ASP A 49 -13.59 -10.14 -8.33
CA ASP A 49 -13.63 -9.74 -9.74
C ASP A 49 -13.77 -8.23 -9.91
N LYS A 50 -14.39 -7.56 -8.94
CA LYS A 50 -14.58 -6.12 -8.96
C LYS A 50 -14.70 -5.61 -7.54
N SER A 51 -13.68 -4.90 -7.09
CA SER A 51 -13.65 -4.32 -5.75
C SER A 51 -13.06 -2.92 -5.75
N PHE A 52 -13.48 -2.17 -4.75
CA PHE A 52 -12.93 -0.87 -4.41
C PHE A 52 -12.44 -0.90 -2.97
N THR A 53 -11.27 -0.31 -2.75
CA THR A 53 -10.63 -0.21 -1.44
C THR A 53 -10.44 1.25 -1.10
N CYS A 54 -10.77 1.63 0.12
CA CYS A 54 -10.36 2.92 0.68
C CYS A 54 -9.69 2.71 2.03
N GLY A 55 -8.82 3.64 2.41
CA GLY A 55 -8.11 3.55 3.66
C GLY A 55 -7.61 4.89 4.16
N ILE A 56 -7.21 4.89 5.42
CA ILE A 56 -6.57 6.00 6.10
C ILE A 56 -5.42 5.45 6.94
N GLY A 57 -4.28 6.13 6.90
CA GLY A 57 -3.13 5.82 7.71
C GLY A 57 -2.54 7.08 8.35
N LEU A 58 -1.92 6.91 9.51
CA LEU A 58 -1.20 7.97 10.20
C LEU A 58 0.24 7.52 10.41
N GLY A 59 1.17 8.32 9.89
CA GLY A 59 2.60 8.08 10.08
C GLY A 59 3.00 8.32 11.53
N TYR A 60 4.06 7.65 11.99
CA TYR A 60 4.67 7.92 13.28
C TYR A 60 6.18 7.73 13.23
N ILE A 61 6.88 8.41 14.13
CA ILE A 61 8.31 8.27 14.40
C ILE A 61 8.46 7.79 15.85
N ALA A 62 9.37 6.87 16.08
CA ALA A 62 9.64 6.24 17.36
C ALA A 62 11.16 6.16 17.57
N GLU A 63 11.75 7.26 18.01
CA GLU A 63 13.18 7.35 18.31
C GLU A 63 13.51 6.76 19.69
N GLU A 64 14.71 6.22 19.86
CA GLU A 64 15.12 5.61 21.11
C GLU A 64 15.19 6.67 22.24
N GLY A 65 14.36 6.50 23.26
CA GLY A 65 14.33 7.39 24.43
C GLY A 65 13.35 8.55 24.32
N GLU A 66 12.59 8.65 23.23
CA GLU A 66 11.54 9.65 23.04
C GLU A 66 10.14 9.02 23.02
N ASP A 67 9.12 9.86 23.21
CA ASP A 67 7.73 9.46 23.03
C ASP A 67 7.43 9.29 21.53
N VAL A 68 6.52 8.37 21.19
CA VAL A 68 6.11 8.18 19.80
C VAL A 68 5.37 9.42 19.30
N ASP A 69 5.92 10.05 18.26
CA ASP A 69 5.32 11.21 17.63
C ASP A 69 4.54 10.80 16.38
N PHE A 70 3.30 11.28 16.26
CA PHE A 70 2.42 10.97 15.14
C PHE A 70 2.33 12.16 14.20
N ALA A 71 2.32 11.87 12.90
CA ALA A 71 2.09 12.88 11.88
C ALA A 71 0.77 13.61 12.12
N GLU A 72 0.76 14.94 11.92
CA GLU A 72 -0.44 15.76 12.10
C GLU A 72 -1.54 15.44 11.06
N HIS A 73 -1.13 14.96 9.89
CA HIS A 73 -2.01 14.75 8.75
C HIS A 73 -1.99 13.29 8.29
N PRO A 74 -3.16 12.72 7.96
CA PRO A 74 -3.23 11.35 7.48
C PRO A 74 -2.82 11.21 6.01
N VAL A 75 -2.55 9.97 5.63
CA VAL A 75 -2.48 9.52 4.24
C VAL A 75 -3.76 8.75 3.92
N LEU A 76 -4.41 9.11 2.83
CA LEU A 76 -5.57 8.38 2.32
C LEU A 76 -5.13 7.38 1.25
N LEU A 77 -5.77 6.21 1.25
CA LEU A 77 -5.55 5.16 0.26
C LEU A 77 -6.83 4.99 -0.56
N LEU A 78 -6.69 4.94 -1.89
CA LEU A 78 -7.77 4.60 -2.81
C LEU A 78 -7.28 3.55 -3.81
N GLY A 79 -7.89 2.38 -3.77
CA GLY A 79 -7.52 1.26 -4.63
C GLY A 79 -8.71 0.66 -5.37
N GLY A 80 -8.43 0.00 -6.47
CA GLY A 80 -9.43 -0.70 -7.27
C GLY A 80 -8.87 -1.97 -7.88
N ASN A 81 -9.73 -2.97 -8.05
CA ASN A 81 -9.42 -4.18 -8.79
C ASN A 81 -10.56 -4.50 -9.76
N ILE A 82 -10.21 -4.82 -11.00
CA ILE A 82 -11.14 -5.28 -12.03
C ILE A 82 -10.53 -6.48 -12.73
N ARG A 83 -11.20 -7.63 -12.66
CA ARG A 83 -10.84 -8.84 -13.38
C ARG A 83 -11.20 -8.71 -14.85
N LEU A 84 -10.22 -8.94 -15.72
CA LEU A 84 -10.39 -8.95 -17.17
C LEU A 84 -10.60 -10.36 -17.70
N SER A 85 -9.97 -11.36 -17.09
CA SER A 85 -10.12 -12.78 -17.38
C SER A 85 -9.83 -13.62 -16.14
N GLU A 86 -10.01 -14.93 -16.22
CA GLU A 86 -9.65 -15.86 -15.13
C GLU A 86 -8.19 -15.71 -14.67
N SER A 87 -7.29 -15.35 -15.60
CA SER A 87 -5.85 -15.25 -15.37
C SER A 87 -5.31 -13.81 -15.29
N MET A 88 -6.17 -12.78 -15.37
CA MET A 88 -5.71 -11.38 -15.46
C MET A 88 -6.65 -10.37 -14.81
N SER A 89 -6.10 -9.39 -14.09
CA SER A 89 -6.83 -8.26 -13.52
C SER A 89 -6.05 -6.95 -13.71
N ILE A 90 -6.75 -5.82 -13.73
CA ILE A 90 -6.16 -4.49 -13.55
C ILE A 90 -6.30 -4.12 -12.07
N VAL A 91 -5.22 -3.64 -11.49
CA VAL A 91 -5.19 -3.14 -10.11
C VAL A 91 -4.67 -1.71 -10.11
N SER A 92 -5.33 -0.83 -9.36
CA SER A 92 -4.82 0.51 -9.07
C SER A 92 -4.73 0.73 -7.57
N GLU A 93 -3.73 1.50 -7.15
CA GLU A 93 -3.51 1.86 -5.76
C GLU A 93 -2.93 3.27 -5.70
N ASN A 94 -3.65 4.20 -5.07
CA ASN A 94 -3.33 5.61 -5.11
C ASN A 94 -3.25 6.13 -3.67
N TRP A 95 -2.16 6.79 -3.34
CA TRP A 95 -1.96 7.36 -2.02
C TRP A 95 -2.05 8.88 -2.10
N LEU A 96 -2.83 9.46 -1.20
CA LEU A 96 -3.03 10.89 -1.07
C LEU A 96 -2.55 11.34 0.30
N ILE A 97 -1.36 11.93 0.32
CA ILE A 97 -0.75 12.55 1.50
C ILE A 97 -1.45 13.89 1.70
N THR A 98 -2.18 14.05 2.81
CA THR A 98 -3.06 15.22 3.03
C THR A 98 -2.40 16.39 3.75
N GLY A 99 -1.18 16.20 4.26
CA GLY A 99 -0.42 17.22 4.99
C GLY A 99 0.74 17.80 4.22
N GLY A 100 1.26 18.93 4.73
CA GLY A 100 2.35 19.67 4.11
C GLY A 100 1.94 20.35 2.80
N ASP A 101 2.91 20.96 2.12
CA ASP A 101 2.72 21.60 0.81
C ASP A 101 2.66 20.58 -0.36
N PHE A 102 2.27 19.33 -0.09
CA PHE A 102 2.21 18.26 -1.09
C PHE A 102 1.17 18.58 -2.16
N LYS A 103 1.65 18.77 -3.39
CA LYS A 103 0.81 19.06 -4.56
C LYS A 103 0.31 17.76 -5.20
N LEU A 104 -0.71 17.90 -6.05
CA LEU A 104 -1.31 16.77 -6.76
C LEU A 104 -0.31 16.02 -7.64
N ASP A 105 0.69 16.71 -8.20
CA ASP A 105 1.75 16.10 -9.01
C ASP A 105 2.83 15.38 -8.19
N GLN A 106 2.74 15.42 -6.86
CA GLN A 106 3.64 14.71 -5.94
C GLN A 106 2.99 13.46 -5.33
N GLN A 107 1.70 13.24 -5.60
CA GLN A 107 0.95 12.10 -5.09
C GLN A 107 1.25 10.84 -5.93
N PRO A 108 1.59 9.70 -5.32
CA PRO A 108 1.88 8.48 -6.05
C PRO A 108 0.59 7.75 -6.49
N LEU A 109 0.51 7.47 -7.78
CA LEU A 109 -0.58 6.73 -8.42
C LEU A 109 -0.04 5.41 -8.99
N GLY A 110 -0.44 4.29 -8.40
CA GLY A 110 -0.07 2.95 -8.83
C GLY A 110 -1.08 2.37 -9.82
N LEU A 111 -0.56 1.74 -10.88
CA LEU A 111 -1.34 0.97 -11.84
C LEU A 111 -0.56 -0.28 -12.26
N ALA A 112 -1.21 -1.45 -12.19
CA ALA A 112 -0.59 -2.72 -12.53
C ALA A 112 -1.54 -3.66 -13.28
N LEU A 113 -0.95 -4.51 -14.11
CA LEU A 113 -1.58 -5.75 -14.56
C LEU A 113 -1.19 -6.86 -13.60
N ARG A 114 -2.21 -7.50 -13.01
CA ARG A 114 -2.07 -8.67 -12.16
C ARG A 114 -2.30 -9.93 -12.97
N PHE A 115 -1.31 -10.79 -13.02
CA PHE A 115 -1.38 -12.15 -13.58
C PHE A 115 -1.69 -13.13 -12.46
N LEU A 116 -2.67 -14.00 -12.68
CA LEU A 116 -3.14 -14.98 -11.70
C LEU A 116 -2.88 -16.39 -12.22
N GLY A 117 -2.12 -17.16 -11.45
CA GLY A 117 -1.96 -18.60 -11.60
C GLY A 117 -2.56 -19.35 -10.40
N THR A 118 -2.43 -20.67 -10.39
CA THR A 118 -3.03 -21.53 -9.35
C THR A 118 -2.48 -21.22 -7.95
N LYS A 119 -1.17 -20.98 -7.83
CA LYS A 119 -0.49 -20.70 -6.55
C LYS A 119 0.29 -19.39 -6.53
N ILE A 120 0.29 -18.65 -7.63
CA ILE A 120 1.10 -17.43 -7.77
C ILE A 120 0.26 -16.29 -8.33
N ALA A 121 0.45 -15.10 -7.80
CA ALA A 121 0.00 -13.86 -8.39
C ALA A 121 1.21 -12.94 -8.62
N VAL A 122 1.23 -12.26 -9.77
CA VAL A 122 2.31 -11.35 -10.14
C VAL A 122 1.71 -10.02 -10.58
N ASP A 123 2.15 -8.93 -9.99
CA ASP A 123 1.77 -7.59 -10.43
C ASP A 123 2.93 -6.95 -11.17
N ALA A 124 2.74 -6.66 -12.46
CA ALA A 124 3.66 -5.86 -13.25
C ALA A 124 3.00 -4.50 -13.54
N GLY A 125 3.62 -3.44 -13.04
CA GLY A 125 3.01 -2.12 -13.08
C GLY A 125 4.00 -0.98 -12.94
N VAL A 126 3.45 0.18 -12.65
CA VAL A 126 4.18 1.43 -12.47
C VAL A 126 3.57 2.23 -11.34
N ILE A 127 4.43 2.99 -10.65
CA ILE A 127 4.05 4.07 -9.75
C ILE A 127 4.34 5.38 -10.49
N ILE A 128 3.30 6.17 -10.66
CA ILE A 128 3.33 7.44 -11.35
C ILE A 128 3.35 8.55 -10.31
N VAL A 129 4.40 9.36 -10.32
CA VAL A 129 4.50 10.63 -9.60
C VAL A 129 4.76 11.70 -10.64
N GLY A 130 3.92 12.73 -10.71
CA GLY A 130 3.99 13.76 -11.73
C GLY A 130 5.33 14.52 -11.75
N GLU A 131 5.92 14.76 -10.59
CA GLU A 131 7.26 15.35 -10.44
C GLU A 131 8.34 14.44 -11.08
N VAL A 132 8.34 13.14 -10.75
CA VAL A 132 9.27 12.15 -11.33
C VAL A 132 9.08 12.01 -12.84
N LEU A 133 7.84 12.06 -13.33
CA LEU A 133 7.54 11.99 -14.76
C LEU A 133 8.06 13.20 -15.56
N LYS A 134 8.19 14.37 -14.94
CA LYS A 134 8.79 15.54 -15.61
C LYS A 134 10.28 15.33 -15.86
N GLU A 135 10.93 14.53 -15.04
CA GLU A 135 12.36 14.25 -15.10
C GLU A 135 12.70 12.92 -15.80
N GLY A 136 11.71 12.06 -16.05
CA GLY A 136 11.95 10.78 -16.73
C GLY A 136 10.75 9.84 -16.80
N PHE A 137 10.98 8.60 -16.38
CA PHE A 137 10.02 7.50 -16.48
C PHE A 137 9.31 7.24 -15.15
N PRO A 138 8.09 6.68 -15.17
CA PRO A 138 7.44 6.26 -13.94
C PRO A 138 8.26 5.15 -13.26
N ILE A 139 8.10 5.03 -11.95
CA ILE A 139 8.84 4.05 -11.16
C ILE A 139 8.28 2.65 -11.48
N PRO A 140 9.08 1.71 -12.00
CA PRO A 140 8.59 0.38 -12.28
C PRO A 140 8.25 -0.36 -10.97
N TRP A 141 7.17 -1.13 -11.00
CA TRP A 141 6.74 -1.94 -9.88
C TRP A 141 6.55 -3.40 -10.29
N LEU A 142 7.13 -4.31 -9.52
CA LEU A 142 6.98 -5.74 -9.70
C LEU A 142 6.78 -6.41 -8.34
N SER A 143 5.69 -7.15 -8.18
CA SER A 143 5.41 -7.89 -6.94
C SER A 143 4.99 -9.33 -7.23
N PHE A 144 5.27 -10.21 -6.26
CA PHE A 144 4.95 -11.63 -6.33
C PHE A 144 4.28 -12.05 -5.02
N VAL A 145 3.19 -12.78 -5.14
CA VAL A 145 2.52 -13.43 -4.01
C VAL A 145 2.45 -14.92 -4.33
N TYR A 146 2.87 -15.75 -3.39
CA TYR A 146 2.76 -17.20 -3.48
C TYR A 146 1.84 -17.71 -2.38
N ASN A 147 0.89 -18.56 -2.75
CA ASN A 147 0.04 -19.28 -1.81
C ASN A 147 0.64 -20.67 -1.54
N PHE A 148 0.95 -20.94 -0.27
CA PHE A 148 1.57 -22.19 0.19
C PHE A 148 0.56 -23.30 0.51
N ASP A 149 -0.73 -23.01 0.50
CA ASP A 149 -1.77 -24.01 0.74
C ASP A 149 -1.85 -24.99 -0.45
N ASP A 150 -2.32 -26.21 -0.16
CA ASP A 150 -2.44 -27.28 -1.15
C ASP A 150 -3.57 -27.07 -2.16
#